data_AF-A0A6I2WLT6-F1
#
_entry.id   AF-A0A6I2WLT6-F1
#
_cell.length_a   1.000
_cell.length_b   1.000
_cell.length_c   1.000
_cell.angle_alpha   90.00
_cell.angle_beta   90.00
_cell.angle_gamma   90.00
#
_symmetry.space_group_name_H-M   'P 1'
#
loop_
_entity.id
_entity.type
_entity.pdbx_description
1 polymer ?
#
loop_
_entity_poly.entity_id
_entity_poly.type
_entity_poly.pdbx_seq_one_letter_code
_entity_poly.pdbx_strand_id
1 'polypeptide(L)' 'MRFSMYDTASRSLQEIAPGKDSISMYCCGPTVYRDAHVGNLRTFILSDLIQRTLK' A
#
# COMPACT_ATOMS: atom_id res chain seq x y z
N MET A 1 -12.55 -13.50 5.62
CA MET A 1 -12.79 -12.50 4.55
C MET A 1 -11.60 -12.58 3.61
N ARG A 2 -11.80 -12.70 2.29
CA ARG A 2 -10.68 -12.74 1.33
C ARG A 2 -10.35 -11.31 0.93
N PHE A 3 -9.11 -10.89 1.13
CA PHE A 3 -8.66 -9.55 0.77
C PHE A 3 -8.03 -9.58 -0.62
N SER A 4 -8.54 -8.77 -1.53
CA SER A 4 -8.02 -8.66 -2.89
C SER A 4 -7.55 -7.24 -3.16
N MET A 5 -6.40 -7.11 -3.81
CA MET A 5 -5.82 -5.83 -4.21
C MET A 5 -5.55 -5.83 -5.71
N TYR A 6 -5.73 -4.67 -6.33
CA TYR A 6 -5.44 -4.51 -7.74
C TYR A 6 -3.92 -4.48 -7.95
N ASP A 7 -3.41 -5.42 -8.73
CA ASP A 7 -2.02 -5.45 -9.15
C ASP A 7 -1.86 -4.73 -10.49
N THR A 8 -1.08 -3.65 -10.47
CA THR A 8 -0.81 -2.84 -11.66
C THR A 8 0.00 -3.59 -12.71
N ALA A 9 0.85 -4.54 -12.33
CA ALA A 9 1.70 -5.29 -13.26
C ALA A 9 0.86 -6.24 -14.14
N SER A 10 -0.03 -7.02 -13.52
CA SER A 10 -0.97 -7.91 -14.22
C SER A 10 -2.26 -7.22 -14.70
N ARG A 11 -2.54 -6.00 -14.23
CA ARG A 11 -3.79 -5.26 -14.46
C ARG A 11 -5.04 -6.03 -14.04
N SER A 12 -4.96 -6.71 -12.90
CA SER A 12 -6.03 -7.57 -12.42
C SER A 12 -6.13 -7.54 -10.89
N LEU A 13 -7.29 -7.94 -10.36
CA LEU A 13 -7.45 -8.14 -8.92
C LEU A 13 -6.77 -9.44 -8.52
N GLN A 14 -5.89 -9.36 -7.52
CA GLN A 14 -5.13 -10.48 -6.96
C GLN A 14 -5.46 -10.65 -5.48
N GLU A 15 -5.56 -11.88 -5.00
CA GLU A 15 -5.77 -12.16 -3.58
C GLU A 15 -4.45 -11.97 -2.81
N ILE A 16 -4.50 -11.20 -1.72
CA ILE A 16 -3.32 -11.00 -0.87
C ILE A 16 -3.18 -12.18 0.09
N ALA A 17 -2.06 -12.89 -0.06
CA ALA A 17 -1.50 -13.83 0.93
C ALA A 17 -2.43 -14.95 1.41
N PRO A 18 -2.91 -15.86 0.53
CA PRO A 18 -3.43 -17.13 1.01
C PRO A 18 -2.28 -17.94 1.65
N GLY A 19 -2.21 -17.97 3.00
CA GLY A 19 -1.34 -18.88 3.76
C GLY A 19 0.04 -18.35 4.19
N LYS A 20 0.24 -17.03 4.31
CA LYS A 20 1.47 -16.46 4.95
C LYS A 20 1.17 -15.84 6.31
N ASP A 21 2.08 -16.05 7.26
CA ASP A 21 1.99 -15.49 8.62
C ASP A 21 2.28 -13.97 8.68
N SER A 22 2.92 -13.41 7.65
CA SER A 22 3.23 -11.98 7.58
C SER A 22 3.25 -11.45 6.15
N ILE A 23 2.88 -10.17 6.01
CA ILE A 23 2.87 -9.43 4.75
C ILE A 23 3.96 -8.36 4.80
N SER A 24 4.85 -8.35 3.81
CA SER A 24 5.82 -7.27 3.61
C SER A 24 5.25 -6.23 2.65
N MET A 25 5.39 -4.95 3.01
CA MET A 25 4.94 -3.83 2.21
C MET A 25 6.06 -2.77 2.12
N TYR A 26 6.36 -2.32 0.91
CA TYR A 26 7.28 -1.20 0.66
C TYR A 26 6.52 -0.05 0.01
N CYS A 27 6.79 1.18 0.45
CA CYS A 27 6.25 2.39 -0.13
C CYS A 27 7.39 3.40 -0.30
N CYS A 28 7.49 4.02 -1.47
CA CYS A 28 8.48 5.06 -1.72
C CYS A 28 8.27 6.25 -0.76
N GLY A 29 9.36 6.75 -0.19
CA GLY A 29 9.33 7.93 0.69
C GLY A 29 9.37 9.26 -0.08
N PRO A 30 9.26 10.40 0.62
CA PRO A 30 9.41 11.71 0.01
C PRO A 30 10.88 12.03 -0.31
N THR A 31 11.11 12.86 -1.32
CA THR A 31 12.39 13.55 -1.49
C THR A 31 12.41 14.78 -0.57
N VAL A 32 13.39 14.88 0.32
CA VAL A 32 13.39 15.82 1.48
C VAL A 32 14.02 17.20 1.21
N TYR A 33 13.98 17.70 -0.03
CA TYR A 33 14.52 19.03 -0.36
C TYR A 33 13.50 20.17 -0.14
N ARG A 34 12.24 19.85 0.13
CA ARG A 34 11.14 20.80 0.36
C ARG A 34 10.02 20.15 1.16
N ASP A 35 9.09 20.98 1.63
CA ASP A 35 7.90 20.52 2.33
C ASP A 35 7.03 19.61 1.45
N ALA A 36 6.47 18.58 2.08
CA ALA A 36 5.51 17.68 1.46
C ALA A 36 4.19 18.42 1.20
N HIS A 37 3.58 18.19 0.03
CA HIS A 37 2.28 18.74 -0.31
C HIS A 37 1.16 17.72 -0.12
N VAL A 38 -0.10 18.18 -0.18
CA VAL A 38 -1.29 17.33 0.01
C VAL A 38 -1.31 16.09 -0.89
N GLY A 39 -0.80 16.21 -2.12
CA GLY A 39 -0.61 15.06 -3.02
C GLY A 39 0.32 13.97 -2.48
N ASN A 40 1.43 14.31 -1.80
CA ASN A 40 2.28 13.32 -1.14
C ASN A 40 1.54 12.67 0.04
N LEU A 41 0.88 13.49 0.86
CA LEU A 41 0.16 13.03 2.06
C LEU A 41 -0.96 12.05 1.71
N ARG A 42 -1.68 12.27 0.60
CA ARG A 42 -2.69 11.33 0.10
C ARG A 42 -2.12 9.92 -0.07
N THR A 43 -0.94 9.81 -0.68
CA THR A 43 -0.28 8.52 -0.89
C THR A 43 0.17 7.89 0.43
N PHE A 44 0.72 8.69 1.36
CA PHE A 44 1.15 8.18 2.66
C PHE A 44 -0.03 7.70 3.52
N ILE A 45 -1.16 8.42 3.48
CA ILE A 45 -2.40 7.99 4.15
C ILE A 45 -2.95 6.71 3.51
N LEU A 46 -2.89 6.57 2.19
CA LEU A 46 -3.29 5.33 1.53
C LEU A 46 -2.47 4.14 2.01
N SER A 47 -1.14 4.28 2.11
CA SER A 47 -0.26 3.24 2.63
C SER A 47 -0.56 2.90 4.11
N ASP A 48 -0.80 3.91 4.96
CA ASP A 48 -1.22 3.71 6.36
C ASP A 48 -2.57 2.98 6.44
N LEU A 49 -3.54 3.34 5.60
CA LEU A 49 -4.85 2.68 5.54
C LEU A 49 -4.71 1.22 5.11
N ILE A 50 -3.88 0.92 4.11
CA ILE A 50 -3.61 -0.47 3.68
C ILE A 50 -3.01 -1.26 4.82
N GLN A 51 -2.00 -0.73 5.51
CA GLN A 51 -1.38 -1.40 6.66
C GLN A 51 -2.39 -1.69 7.77
N ARG A 52 -3.24 -0.73 8.11
CA ARG A 52 -4.28 -0.89 9.14
C ARG A 52 -5.36 -1.90 8.75
N THR A 53 -5.66 -2.01 7.46
CA THR A 53 -6.68 -2.92 6.93
C THR A 53 -6.16 -4.36 6.85
N LEU A 54 -4.85 -4.55 6.65
CA LEU A 54 -4.20 -5.85 6.56
C LEU A 54 -3.75 -6.43 7.91
N LYS A 55 -3.79 -5.63 8.98
CA LYS A 55 -3.49 -6.05 10.35
C LYS A 55 -4.67 -6.80 10.96
#